data_AF-A0A8D8UKR6-F1
#
_entry.id   AF-A0A8D8UKR6-F1
#
_cell.length_a   1.000
_cell.length_b   1.000
_cell.length_c   1.000
_cell.angle_alpha   90.00
_cell.angle_beta   90.00
_cell.angle_gamma   90.00
#
_symmetry.space_group_name_H-M   'P 1'
#
loop_
_entity.id
_entity.type
_entity.pdbx_description
1 polymer ?
#
loop_
_entity_poly.entity_id
_entity_poly.type
_entity_poly.pdbx_seq_one_letter_code
_entity_poly.pdbx_strand_id
1 'polypeptide(L)'
;MWCPSHIGIKGNETVDHAAANPTLSLSPLKTCSAQDYNSFINKIIKTRWQNSWNDIPLSNKLKQLKPFVEPWDSSNRNSRIEEVIITRIRIGHTRLTHNHLFTRSPQPICTCGETLTVKHLLTCPSHAQKRSTLPCSPSPINNTQSCDSLLSYLKSIHVYNLI
;
A
#
# COMPACT_ATOMS: atom_id res chain seq x y z
N MET A 1 -26.94 25.74 40.66
CA MET A 1 -27.92 25.41 41.72
C MET A 1 -28.62 24.13 41.28
N TRP A 2 -28.65 23.09 42.11
CA TRP A 2 -29.25 21.79 41.80
C TRP A 2 -30.56 21.65 42.57
N CYS A 3 -31.56 21.00 41.97
CA CYS A 3 -32.88 20.80 42.56
C CYS A 3 -33.30 19.33 42.42
N PRO A 4 -33.82 18.68 43.49
CA PRO A 4 -34.28 17.30 43.43
C PRO A 4 -35.51 17.12 42.53
N SER A 5 -35.58 15.99 41.81
CA SER A 5 -36.78 15.58 41.07
C SER A 5 -37.81 14.90 42.00
N HIS A 6 -39.09 14.97 41.63
CA HIS A 6 -40.23 14.34 42.33
C HIS A 6 -40.52 14.81 43.77
N ILE A 7 -40.25 16.09 44.08
CA ILE A 7 -40.54 16.68 45.41
C ILE A 7 -41.68 17.72 45.39
N GLY A 8 -42.58 17.72 44.40
CA GLY A 8 -43.74 18.63 44.37
C GLY A 8 -43.47 20.01 43.76
N ILE A 9 -42.27 20.26 43.21
CA ILE A 9 -41.96 21.55 42.59
C ILE A 9 -42.59 21.58 41.20
N LYS A 10 -43.75 22.24 41.10
CA LYS A 10 -44.59 22.30 39.90
C LYS A 10 -43.80 22.59 38.61
N GLY A 11 -42.85 23.52 38.64
CA GLY A 11 -42.01 23.83 37.46
C GLY A 11 -41.10 22.68 37.05
N ASN A 12 -40.48 22.00 38.02
CA ASN A 12 -39.61 20.85 37.78
C ASN A 12 -40.43 19.62 37.31
N GLU A 13 -41.57 19.38 37.95
CA GLU A 13 -42.48 18.28 37.56
C GLU A 13 -43.07 18.48 36.17
N THR A 14 -43.33 19.72 35.76
CA THR A 14 -43.80 20.02 34.40
C THR A 14 -42.72 19.71 33.35
N VAL A 15 -41.46 20.01 33.66
CA VAL A 15 -40.31 19.70 32.80
C VAL A 15 -40.07 18.19 32.74
N ASP A 16 -40.08 17.50 33.88
CA ASP A 16 -39.94 16.04 33.95
C ASP A 16 -41.07 15.33 33.21
N HIS A 17 -42.31 15.81 33.35
CA HIS A 17 -43.47 15.26 32.64
C HIS A 17 -43.39 15.50 31.12
N ALA A 18 -42.87 16.65 30.68
CA ALA A 18 -42.65 16.95 29.27
C ALA A 18 -41.50 16.10 28.66
N ALA A 19 -40.45 15.84 29.43
CA ALA A 19 -39.36 14.94 29.03
C ALA A 19 -39.82 13.47 28.94
N ALA A 20 -40.68 13.04 29.87
CA ALA A 20 -41.26 11.70 29.87
C ALA A 20 -42.30 11.49 28.75
N ASN A 21 -42.99 12.56 28.35
CA ASN A 21 -44.07 12.51 27.34
C ASN A 21 -43.79 13.47 26.18
N PRO A 22 -42.79 13.18 25.32
CA PRO A 22 -42.44 14.04 24.20
C PRO A 22 -43.64 14.18 23.26
N THR A 23 -44.20 15.39 23.18
CA THR A 23 -45.33 15.68 22.30
C THR A 23 -44.81 15.91 20.87
N LEU A 24 -45.19 15.03 19.94
CA LEU A 24 -44.98 15.10 18.49
C LEU A 24 -43.57 14.79 17.96
N SER A 25 -43.42 13.55 17.50
CA SER A 25 -43.03 13.13 16.13
C SER A 25 -42.03 14.00 15.34
N LEU A 26 -40.96 14.47 15.95
CA LEU A 26 -39.73 14.70 15.20
C LEU A 26 -39.06 13.35 15.06
N SER A 27 -39.17 12.73 13.87
CA SER A 27 -38.23 11.68 13.50
C SER A 27 -36.85 12.23 13.83
N PRO A 28 -35.99 11.52 14.58
CA PRO A 28 -34.68 12.03 14.91
C PRO A 28 -34.05 12.46 13.58
N LEU A 29 -33.83 13.77 13.42
CA LEU A 29 -33.14 14.29 12.26
C LEU A 29 -31.79 13.56 12.30
N LYS A 30 -31.63 12.57 11.41
CA LYS A 30 -30.35 11.94 11.16
C LYS A 30 -29.49 13.01 10.50
N THR A 31 -28.95 13.90 11.32
CA THR A 31 -27.91 14.84 10.94
C THR A 31 -26.62 14.04 10.86
N CYS A 32 -26.53 13.14 9.88
CA CYS A 32 -25.24 12.60 9.50
C CYS A 32 -24.47 13.74 8.86
N SER A 33 -23.33 14.07 9.45
CA SER A 33 -22.39 15.01 8.85
C SER A 33 -21.87 14.42 7.54
N ALA A 34 -21.42 15.26 6.62
CA ALA A 34 -20.74 14.78 5.41
C ALA A 34 -19.54 13.86 5.76
N GLN A 35 -18.92 14.06 6.93
CA GLN A 35 -17.80 13.26 7.41
C GLN A 35 -18.20 11.82 7.75
N ASP A 36 -19.44 11.58 8.18
CA ASP A 36 -19.94 10.24 8.49
C ASP A 36 -19.98 9.36 7.23
N TYR A 37 -20.18 9.97 6.06
CA TYR A 37 -20.16 9.29 4.77
C TYR A 37 -18.74 9.05 4.22
N ASN A 38 -17.70 9.69 4.75
CA ASN A 38 -16.34 9.55 4.20
C ASN A 38 -15.87 8.09 4.23
N SER A 39 -16.16 7.35 5.30
CA SER A 39 -15.79 5.94 5.42
C SER A 39 -16.46 5.08 4.33
N PHE A 40 -17.76 5.32 4.09
CA PHE A 40 -18.56 4.64 3.08
C PHE A 40 -18.11 4.99 1.66
N ILE A 41 -17.88 6.28 1.39
CA ILE A 41 -17.38 6.77 0.09
C ILE A 41 -16.00 6.18 -0.19
N ASN A 42 -15.08 6.21 0.79
CA ASN A 42 -13.75 5.63 0.65
C ASN A 42 -13.82 4.12 0.39
N LYS A 43 -14.77 3.41 1.01
CA LYS A 43 -15.01 1.98 0.73
C LYS A 43 -15.42 1.77 -0.73
N ILE A 44 -16.37 2.56 -1.24
CA ILE A 44 -16.80 2.48 -2.65
C ILE A 44 -15.62 2.75 -3.60
N ILE A 45 -14.85 3.82 -3.34
CA ILE A 45 -13.69 4.19 -4.16
C ILE A 45 -12.67 3.05 -4.18
N LYS A 46 -12.30 2.51 -3.01
CA LYS A 46 -11.35 1.40 -2.91
C LYS A 46 -11.85 0.14 -3.62
N THR A 47 -13.13 -0.21 -3.47
CA THR A 47 -13.72 -1.36 -4.17
C THR A 47 -13.66 -1.18 -5.68
N ARG A 48 -14.05 0.00 -6.20
CA ARG A 48 -13.97 0.28 -7.65
C ARG A 48 -12.54 0.24 -8.16
N TRP A 49 -11.60 0.83 -7.43
CA TRP A 49 -10.19 0.81 -7.80
C TRP A 49 -9.63 -0.62 -7.79
N GLN A 50 -9.94 -1.42 -6.78
CA GLN A 50 -9.53 -2.81 -6.73
C GLN A 50 -10.10 -3.64 -7.89
N ASN A 51 -11.35 -3.40 -8.29
CA ASN A 51 -11.96 -4.08 -9.44
C ASN A 51 -11.21 -3.75 -10.73
N SER A 52 -10.99 -2.46 -11.01
CA SER A 52 -10.18 -2.04 -12.17
C SER A 52 -8.75 -2.59 -12.11
N TRP A 53 -8.17 -2.70 -10.92
CA TRP A 53 -6.85 -3.31 -10.73
C TRP A 53 -6.85 -4.82 -10.96
N ASN A 54 -7.97 -5.52 -10.75
CA ASN A 54 -8.11 -6.95 -11.02
C ASN A 54 -8.23 -7.25 -12.51
N ASP A 55 -8.76 -6.31 -13.30
CA ASP A 55 -8.86 -6.43 -14.75
C ASP A 55 -7.50 -6.30 -15.47
N ILE A 56 -6.47 -5.82 -14.77
CA ILE A 56 -5.11 -5.70 -15.33
C ILE A 56 -4.49 -7.11 -15.48
N PRO A 57 -3.97 -7.46 -16.67
CA PRO A 57 -3.34 -8.74 -16.90
C PRO A 57 -2.13 -9.00 -16.00
N LEU A 58 -1.90 -10.27 -15.65
CA LEU A 58 -0.72 -10.70 -14.89
C LEU A 58 0.61 -10.53 -15.65
N SER A 59 0.59 -10.14 -16.93
CA SER A 59 1.82 -9.70 -17.64
C SER A 59 2.36 -8.39 -17.06
N ASN A 60 1.55 -7.60 -16.36
CA ASN A 60 2.00 -6.43 -15.63
C ASN A 60 2.85 -6.85 -14.41
N LYS A 61 4.13 -6.44 -14.43
CA LYS A 61 5.13 -6.80 -13.41
C LYS A 61 4.72 -6.36 -11.99
N LEU A 62 4.12 -5.17 -11.86
CA LEU A 62 3.66 -4.67 -10.57
C LEU A 62 2.44 -5.47 -10.07
N LYS A 63 1.50 -5.83 -10.95
CA LYS A 63 0.32 -6.64 -10.59
C LYS A 63 0.69 -8.00 -10.01
N GLN A 64 1.72 -8.66 -10.54
CA GLN A 64 2.23 -9.92 -10.00
C GLN A 64 2.68 -9.80 -8.53
N LEU A 65 3.24 -8.66 -8.16
CA LEU A 65 3.75 -8.42 -6.80
C LEU A 65 2.68 -7.82 -5.87
N LYS A 66 1.79 -7.00 -6.44
CA LYS A 66 0.83 -6.16 -5.73
C LYS A 66 -0.60 -6.55 -6.13
N PRO A 67 -1.17 -7.61 -5.53
CA PRO A 67 -2.52 -8.06 -5.87
C PRO A 67 -3.59 -7.04 -5.46
N PHE A 68 -3.35 -6.33 -4.35
CA PHE A 68 -4.28 -5.38 -3.78
C PHE A 68 -3.77 -3.93 -3.79
N VAL A 69 -4.68 -2.95 -3.87
CA VAL A 69 -4.37 -1.51 -4.07
C VAL A 69 -3.94 -0.77 -2.80
N GLU A 70 -3.98 -1.42 -1.64
CA GLU A 70 -3.64 -0.86 -0.33
C GLU A 70 -2.21 -0.33 -0.28
N PRO A 71 -1.90 0.70 0.50
CA PRO A 71 -0.53 1.15 0.68
C PRO A 71 0.39 0.00 1.09
N TRP A 72 1.63 0.05 0.63
CA TRP A 72 2.67 -0.86 1.06
C TRP A 72 3.48 -0.20 2.18
N ASP A 73 3.42 -0.79 3.37
CA ASP A 73 4.16 -0.35 4.56
C ASP A 73 5.67 -0.25 4.30
N SER A 74 6.20 -1.06 3.36
CA SER A 74 7.60 -0.98 2.95
C SER A 74 7.94 0.18 2.01
N SER A 75 6.99 1.06 1.68
CA SER A 75 7.13 2.20 0.76
C SER A 75 7.06 3.56 1.47
N ASN A 76 7.58 3.62 2.69
CA ASN A 76 7.72 4.84 3.48
C ASN A 76 9.11 4.92 4.12
N ARG A 77 10.15 4.78 3.30
CA ARG A 77 11.54 4.75 3.73
C ARG A 77 12.10 6.16 3.88
N ASN A 78 13.06 6.31 4.79
CA ASN A 78 13.73 7.58 5.06
C ASN A 78 14.58 8.09 3.89
N SER A 79 15.01 7.20 2.99
CA SER A 79 15.84 7.55 1.84
C SER A 79 15.02 7.56 0.54
N ARG A 80 14.93 8.74 -0.08
CA ARG A 80 14.31 8.91 -1.41
C ARG A 80 14.94 7.99 -2.47
N ILE A 81 16.25 7.77 -2.41
CA ILE A 81 16.95 6.92 -3.39
C ILE A 81 16.50 5.47 -3.24
N GLU A 82 16.30 4.98 -2.02
CA GLU A 82 15.83 3.62 -1.77
C GLU A 82 14.40 3.42 -2.32
N GLU A 83 13.52 4.39 -2.12
CA GLU A 83 12.17 4.39 -2.70
C GLU A 83 12.18 4.32 -4.23
N VAL A 84 13.06 5.11 -4.88
CA VAL A 84 13.22 5.10 -6.33
C VAL A 84 13.70 3.73 -6.82
N ILE A 85 14.72 3.16 -6.17
CA ILE A 85 15.28 1.86 -6.54
C ILE A 85 14.22 0.77 -6.40
N ILE A 86 13.55 0.70 -5.25
CA ILE A 86 12.52 -0.30 -4.98
C ILE A 86 11.38 -0.16 -5.98
N THR A 87 10.91 1.06 -6.24
CA THR A 87 9.84 1.32 -7.22
C THR A 87 10.24 0.84 -8.61
N ARG A 88 11.45 1.19 -9.08
CA ARG A 88 11.99 0.73 -10.38
C ARG A 88 12.07 -0.79 -10.47
N ILE A 89 12.50 -1.47 -9.41
CA ILE A 89 12.50 -2.93 -9.35
C ILE A 89 11.08 -3.50 -9.43
N ARG A 90 10.11 -2.92 -8.72
CA ARG A 90 8.70 -3.37 -8.69
C ARG A 90 8.02 -3.28 -10.05
N ILE A 91 8.23 -2.17 -10.75
CA ILE A 91 7.74 -1.99 -12.13
C ILE A 91 8.65 -2.67 -13.15
N GLY A 92 9.79 -3.20 -12.71
CA GLY A 92 10.80 -3.87 -13.52
C GLY A 92 11.44 -3.01 -14.59
N HIS A 93 11.66 -1.71 -14.33
CA HIS A 93 12.29 -0.75 -15.22
C HIS A 93 13.63 -0.27 -14.64
N THR A 94 14.73 -0.89 -15.08
CA THR A 94 16.08 -0.55 -14.63
C THR A 94 16.93 -0.19 -15.83
N ARG A 95 17.94 0.67 -15.66
CA ARG A 95 18.85 0.99 -16.77
C ARG A 95 19.47 -0.27 -17.36
N LEU A 96 19.90 -1.21 -16.52
CA LEU A 96 20.48 -2.49 -16.94
C LEU A 96 19.57 -3.32 -17.86
N THR A 97 18.28 -3.31 -17.62
CA THR A 97 17.33 -4.18 -18.35
C THR A 97 16.62 -3.46 -19.48
N HIS A 98 16.51 -2.13 -19.45
CA HIS A 98 15.75 -1.34 -20.43
C HIS A 98 16.62 -0.50 -21.37
N ASN A 99 17.92 -0.32 -21.10
CA ASN A 99 18.78 0.51 -21.96
C ASN A 99 18.74 0.07 -23.44
N HIS A 100 18.67 -1.25 -23.67
CA HIS A 100 18.62 -1.83 -25.01
C HIS A 100 17.42 -1.35 -25.85
N LEU A 101 16.30 -0.98 -25.22
CA LEU A 101 15.13 -0.44 -25.92
C LEU A 101 15.41 0.96 -26.48
N PHE A 102 16.17 1.78 -25.73
CA PHE A 102 16.54 3.13 -26.14
C PHE A 102 17.64 3.13 -27.19
N THR A 103 18.62 2.22 -27.05
CA THR A 103 19.74 2.09 -27.99
C THR A 103 19.43 1.19 -29.19
N ARG A 104 18.25 0.55 -29.22
CA ARG A 104 17.87 -0.49 -30.20
C ARG A 104 18.92 -1.61 -30.32
N SER A 105 19.63 -1.88 -29.24
CA SER A 105 20.60 -2.98 -29.19
C SER A 105 19.88 -4.29 -28.82
N PRO A 106 20.54 -5.44 -29.03
CA PRO A 106 20.03 -6.71 -28.51
C PRO A 106 19.78 -6.65 -27.01
N GLN A 107 18.79 -7.43 -26.55
CA GLN A 107 18.49 -7.55 -25.13
C GLN A 107 19.71 -8.13 -24.38
N PRO A 108 20.12 -7.55 -23.24
CA PRO A 108 21.30 -8.02 -22.52
C PRO A 108 21.09 -9.43 -21.99
N ILE A 109 22.15 -10.23 -22.04
CA ILE A 109 22.20 -11.59 -21.51
C ILE A 109 23.04 -11.57 -20.23
N CYS A 110 22.57 -12.26 -19.19
CA CYS A 110 23.32 -12.45 -17.96
C CYS A 110 24.50 -13.41 -18.20
N THR A 111 25.51 -13.38 -17.32
CA THR A 111 26.67 -14.28 -17.40
C THR A 111 26.29 -15.77 -17.31
N CYS A 112 25.12 -16.09 -16.76
CA CYS A 112 24.61 -17.46 -16.74
C CYS A 112 23.91 -17.90 -18.04
N GLY A 113 23.85 -17.04 -19.06
CA GLY A 113 23.26 -17.35 -20.37
C GLY A 113 21.76 -17.03 -20.53
N GLU A 114 21.06 -16.61 -19.48
CA GLU A 114 19.65 -16.20 -19.58
C GLU A 114 19.50 -14.71 -19.86
N THR A 115 18.37 -14.33 -20.47
CA THR A 115 17.99 -12.93 -20.69
C THR A 115 17.95 -12.13 -19.39
N LEU A 116 18.67 -11.01 -19.35
CA LEU A 116 18.73 -10.15 -18.18
C LEU A 116 17.41 -9.39 -17.99
N THR A 117 16.62 -9.85 -17.02
CA THR A 117 15.41 -9.20 -16.53
C THR A 117 15.54 -8.88 -15.05
N VAL A 118 14.67 -8.03 -14.51
CA VAL A 118 14.68 -7.74 -13.05
C VAL A 118 14.36 -9.01 -12.25
N LYS A 119 13.43 -9.85 -12.72
CA LYS A 119 13.15 -11.16 -12.10
C LYS A 119 14.41 -12.01 -12.09
N HIS A 120 15.07 -12.14 -13.23
CA HIS A 120 16.31 -12.89 -13.35
C HIS A 120 17.42 -12.33 -12.46
N LEU A 121 17.59 -11.00 -12.37
CA LEU A 121 18.56 -10.37 -11.47
C LEU A 121 18.39 -10.82 -10.00
N LEU A 122 17.15 -11.05 -9.56
CA LEU A 122 16.84 -11.51 -8.21
C LEU A 122 16.96 -13.04 -8.05
N THR A 123 16.75 -13.82 -9.11
CA THR A 123 16.75 -15.30 -9.06
C THR A 123 17.99 -15.96 -9.65
N CYS A 124 18.90 -15.19 -10.25
CA CYS A 124 20.03 -15.71 -11.02
C CYS A 124 20.87 -16.72 -10.21
N PRO A 125 21.16 -17.92 -10.73
CA PRO A 125 21.94 -18.94 -10.01
C PRO A 125 23.35 -18.47 -9.63
N SER A 126 24.00 -17.65 -10.48
CA SER A 126 25.35 -17.14 -10.22
C SER A 126 25.44 -16.26 -8.98
N HIS A 127 24.32 -15.71 -8.51
CA HIS A 127 24.26 -14.88 -7.30
C HIS A 127 23.71 -15.64 -6.08
N ALA A 128 23.50 -16.96 -6.16
CA ALA A 128 22.91 -17.74 -5.07
C ALA A 128 23.66 -17.59 -3.74
N GLN A 129 25.00 -17.65 -3.78
CA GLN A 129 25.84 -17.47 -2.59
C GLN A 129 25.67 -16.09 -1.93
N LYS A 130 25.53 -15.02 -2.74
CA LYS A 130 25.28 -13.67 -2.21
C LYS A 130 23.88 -13.50 -1.62
N ARG A 131 22.91 -14.32 -2.05
CA ARG A 131 21.57 -14.33 -1.47
C ARG A 131 21.53 -15.12 -0.17
N SER A 132 22.27 -16.22 -0.06
CA SER A 132 22.30 -17.03 1.16
C SER A 132 22.95 -16.32 2.35
N THR A 133 23.78 -15.29 2.11
CA THR A 133 24.36 -14.47 3.19
C THR A 133 23.41 -13.42 3.75
N LEU A 134 22.23 -13.23 3.16
CA LEU A 134 21.27 -12.22 3.60
C LEU A 134 20.35 -12.76 4.70
N PRO A 135 19.83 -11.90 5.60
CA PRO A 135 18.90 -12.32 6.64
C PRO A 135 17.61 -12.95 6.10
N CYS A 136 17.17 -12.54 4.91
CA CYS A 136 16.04 -13.13 4.22
C CYS A 136 16.18 -12.98 2.70
N SER A 137 15.32 -13.68 1.95
CA SER A 137 15.33 -13.62 0.49
C SER A 137 15.06 -12.19 -0.02
N PRO A 138 15.92 -11.64 -0.90
CA PRO A 138 15.75 -10.30 -1.43
C PRO A 138 14.51 -10.25 -2.33
N SER A 139 13.52 -9.44 -1.95
CA SER A 139 12.25 -9.37 -2.66
C SER A 139 11.65 -7.95 -2.57
N PRO A 140 11.05 -7.43 -3.65
CA PRO A 140 10.44 -6.10 -3.66
C PRO A 140 9.00 -6.05 -3.10
N ILE A 141 8.52 -7.13 -2.48
CA ILE A 141 7.16 -7.25 -1.91
C ILE A 141 6.93 -6.31 -0.71
N ASN A 142 5.69 -6.27 -0.21
CA ASN A 142 5.34 -5.50 0.99
C ASN A 142 5.87 -6.14 2.28
N ASN A 143 7.20 -6.15 2.44
CA ASN A 143 7.87 -6.56 3.65
C ASN A 143 9.15 -5.73 3.81
N THR A 144 9.30 -5.05 4.94
CA THR A 144 10.42 -4.15 5.19
C THR A 144 11.76 -4.89 5.20
N GLN A 145 11.85 -6.03 5.89
CA GLN A 145 13.08 -6.83 5.98
C GLN A 145 13.51 -7.40 4.62
N SER A 146 12.55 -7.82 3.78
CA SER A 146 12.81 -8.26 2.41
C SER A 146 13.30 -7.12 1.52
N CYS A 147 12.75 -5.92 1.68
CA CYS A 147 13.23 -4.73 0.98
C CYS A 147 14.63 -4.31 1.43
N ASP A 148 14.94 -4.41 2.72
CA ASP A 148 16.29 -4.14 3.24
C ASP A 148 17.31 -5.15 2.70
N SER A 149 16.92 -6.43 2.67
CA SER A 149 17.74 -7.50 2.08
C SER A 149 17.92 -7.31 0.57
N LEU A 150 16.89 -6.83 -0.13
CA LEU A 150 16.97 -6.44 -1.54
C LEU A 150 17.98 -5.31 -1.78
N LEU A 151 17.91 -4.22 -1.01
CA LEU A 151 18.84 -3.10 -1.16
C LEU A 151 20.28 -3.53 -0.85
N SER A 152 20.47 -4.35 0.18
CA SER A 152 21.77 -4.91 0.56
C SER A 152 22.33 -5.83 -0.52
N TYR A 153 21.47 -6.67 -1.11
CA TYR A 153 21.79 -7.51 -2.25
C TYR A 153 22.25 -6.69 -3.46
N LEU A 154 21.48 -5.67 -3.86
CA LEU A 154 21.82 -4.84 -5.01
C LEU A 154 23.17 -4.12 -4.83
N LYS A 155 23.53 -3.76 -3.59
CA LYS A 155 24.86 -3.23 -3.25
C LYS A 155 25.95 -4.30 -3.39
N SER A 156 25.72 -5.54 -2.93
CA SER A 156 26.71 -6.63 -2.99
C SER A 156 27.02 -7.12 -4.40
N ILE A 157 26.10 -6.91 -5.36
CA ILE A 157 26.33 -7.17 -6.79
C ILE A 157 26.70 -5.92 -7.59
N HIS A 158 26.95 -4.79 -6.92
CA HIS A 158 27.37 -3.51 -7.53
C HIS A 158 26.40 -2.93 -8.58
N VAL A 159 25.12 -3.27 -8.52
CA VAL A 159 24.10 -2.75 -9.45
C VAL A 159 23.23 -1.66 -8.85
N TYR A 160 23.36 -1.37 -7.55
CA TYR A 160 22.53 -0.40 -6.82
C TYR A 160 22.40 0.96 -7.52
N ASN A 161 23.51 1.52 -8.03
CA ASN A 161 23.53 2.81 -8.74
C ASN A 161 23.15 2.70 -10.23
N LEU A 162 22.92 1.48 -10.72
CA LEU A 162 22.54 1.17 -12.10
C LEU A 162 21.04 0.87 -12.24
N ILE A 163 20.30 0.85 -11.12
CA ILE A 163 18.84 0.74 -11.08
C ILE A 163 18.23 2.10 -11.39
#